data_AF-A0AA38FZ85-F1
#
_entry.id   AF-A0AA38FZ85-F1
#
_cell.length_a   1.000
_cell.length_b   1.000
_cell.length_c   1.000
_cell.angle_alpha   90.00
_cell.angle_beta   90.00
_cell.angle_gamma   90.00
#
_symmetry.space_group_name_H-M   'P 1'
#
loop_
_entity.id
_entity.type
_entity.pdbx_description
1 polymer ?
#
loop_
_entity_poly.entity_id
_entity_poly.type
_entity_poly.pdbx_seq_one_letter_code
_entity_poly.pdbx_strand_id
1 'polypeptide(L)' 'SDKLEDGSSGPSLDDHPILRESTDVFLGELPGMPPLREIYFHIDLFPGAETIAQAPVLDDYPGAL' A
#
# COMPACT_ATOMS: atom_id res chain seq x y z
N SER A 1 -16.55 49.24 14.92
CA SER A 1 -16.38 48.11 15.84
C SER A 1 -16.74 46.87 15.10
N ASP A 2 -15.70 46.23 14.63
CA ASP A 2 -15.69 45.23 13.57
C ASP A 2 -16.55 44.03 13.92
N LYS A 3 -17.42 43.70 12.98
CA LYS A 3 -18.22 42.50 12.99
C LYS A 3 -17.26 41.37 12.63
N LEU A 4 -17.02 40.46 13.57
CA LEU A 4 -16.15 39.30 13.38
C LEU A 4 -16.71 38.44 12.24
N GLU A 5 -16.12 38.57 11.05
CA GLU A 5 -16.25 37.55 10.01
C GLU A 5 -15.35 36.39 10.42
N ASP A 6 -15.97 35.33 10.92
CA ASP A 6 -15.28 34.08 11.22
C ASP A 6 -15.00 33.37 9.90
N GLY A 7 -13.76 33.53 9.43
CA GLY A 7 -13.28 32.96 8.19
C GLY A 7 -13.17 31.44 8.32
N SER A 8 -14.23 30.72 7.95
CA SER A 8 -14.14 29.28 7.70
C SER A 8 -15.22 28.82 6.71
N SER A 9 -15.29 29.46 5.54
CA SER A 9 -16.13 29.02 4.42
C SER A 9 -15.42 27.99 3.53
N GLY A 10 -14.97 26.89 4.11
CA GLY A 10 -14.49 25.72 3.38
C GLY A 10 -14.72 24.46 4.19
N PRO A 11 -14.96 23.30 3.54
CA PRO A 11 -15.09 22.03 4.26
C PRO A 11 -13.85 21.85 5.14
N SER A 12 -14.08 21.75 6.44
CA SER A 12 -13.04 21.49 7.42
C SER A 12 -12.57 20.05 7.25
N LEU A 13 -11.33 19.75 7.65
CA LEU A 13 -10.83 18.37 7.63
C LEU A 13 -11.69 17.43 8.49
N ASP A 14 -12.48 18.00 9.42
CA ASP A 14 -13.44 17.34 10.30
C ASP A 14 -14.76 16.94 9.59
N ASP A 15 -15.07 17.54 8.43
CA ASP A 15 -16.28 17.24 7.65
C ASP A 15 -16.15 15.97 6.79
N HIS A 16 -14.93 15.45 6.66
CA HIS A 16 -14.67 14.18 6.01
C HIS A 16 -14.48 13.10 7.08
N PRO A 17 -15.16 11.95 7.01
CA PRO A 17 -14.79 10.81 7.85
C PRO A 17 -13.37 10.40 7.47
N ILE A 18 -12.38 10.82 8.26
CA ILE A 18 -11.02 10.34 8.13
C ILE A 18 -11.08 8.84 8.40
N LEU A 19 -10.96 8.04 7.34
CA LEU A 19 -10.91 6.59 7.43
C LEU A 19 -9.58 6.21 8.10
N ARG A 20 -9.53 6.30 9.43
CA ARG A 20 -8.36 5.96 10.23
C ARG A 20 -8.36 4.48 10.58
N GLU A 21 -8.51 3.63 9.57
CA GLU A 21 -8.34 2.18 9.67
C GLU A 21 -7.05 1.78 8.95
N SER A 22 -5.93 2.21 9.51
CA SER A 22 -4.61 1.78 9.03
C SER A 22 -3.57 1.82 10.15
N THR A 23 -3.99 1.47 11.36
CA THR A 23 -3.07 1.42 12.51
C THR A 23 -2.22 0.15 12.51
N ASP A 24 -2.51 -0.82 11.64
CA ASP A 24 -1.86 -2.14 11.62
C ASP A 24 -1.74 -2.73 10.20
N VAL A 25 -1.40 -1.91 9.19
CA VAL A 25 -1.31 -2.46 7.82
C VAL A 25 0.02 -3.19 7.59
N PHE A 26 1.09 -2.81 8.29
CA PHE A 26 2.39 -3.52 8.24
C PHE A 26 3.21 -3.24 9.52
N LEU A 27 2.79 -3.77 10.68
CA LEU A 27 3.58 -3.71 11.92
C LEU A 27 4.73 -4.72 11.89
N GLY A 28 5.87 -4.41 11.25
CA GLY A 28 7.19 -5.08 11.46
C GLY A 28 7.33 -6.58 11.15
N GLU A 29 6.22 -7.31 11.15
CA GLU A 29 5.96 -8.65 10.71
C GLU A 29 4.94 -8.48 9.58
N LEU A 30 5.18 -9.15 8.46
CA LEU A 30 4.20 -9.12 7.37
C LEU A 30 2.87 -9.61 7.95
N PRO A 31 1.76 -8.87 7.78
CA PRO A 31 0.46 -9.37 8.20
C PRO A 31 0.31 -10.74 7.54
N GLY A 32 -0.21 -11.72 8.28
CA GLY A 32 -0.48 -13.05 7.74
C GLY A 32 -1.27 -12.98 6.42
N MET A 33 -1.43 -14.12 5.75
CA MET A 33 -2.11 -14.18 4.45
C MET A 33 -3.32 -13.24 4.38
N PRO A 34 -3.32 -12.28 3.44
CA PRO A 34 -4.43 -11.33 3.35
C PRO A 34 -5.74 -12.12 3.19
N PRO A 35 -6.87 -11.63 3.74
CA PRO A 35 -8.17 -12.26 3.54
C PRO A 35 -8.41 -12.51 2.05
N LEU A 36 -9.08 -13.63 1.73
CA LEU A 36 -9.37 -13.99 0.33
C LEU A 36 -10.16 -12.86 -0.33
N ARG A 37 -9.53 -12.20 -1.30
CA ARG A 37 -10.10 -11.08 -2.06
C ARG A 37 -9.77 -11.29 -3.53
N GLU A 38 -10.76 -11.12 -4.40
CA GLU A 38 -10.53 -11.06 -5.84
C GLU A 38 -9.97 -9.68 -6.18
N ILE A 39 -8.73 -9.63 -6.65
CA ILE A 39 -8.10 -8.38 -7.10
C ILE A 39 -7.54 -8.55 -8.50
N TYR A 40 -7.76 -7.53 -9.32
CA TYR A 40 -7.12 -7.38 -10.62
C TYR A 40 -5.96 -6.40 -10.44
N PHE A 41 -4.73 -6.89 -10.55
CA PHE A 41 -3.56 -6.03 -10.62
C PHE A 41 -3.12 -5.91 -12.08
N HIS A 42 -2.81 -4.68 -12.49
CA HIS A 42 -2.22 -4.37 -13.78
C HIS A 42 -0.73 -4.08 -13.58
N ILE A 43 0.11 -4.59 -14.49
CA ILE A 43 1.54 -4.29 -14.50
C ILE A 43 1.81 -3.48 -15.76
N ASP A 44 2.04 -2.19 -15.60
CA ASP A 44 2.48 -1.32 -16.67
C ASP A 44 3.95 -1.62 -17.00
N LEU A 45 4.23 -1.87 -18.28
CA LEU A 45 5.59 -2.04 -18.77
C LEU A 45 6.01 -0.83 -19.59
N PHE A 46 7.26 -0.42 -19.45
CA PHE A 46 7.85 0.55 -20.37
C PHE A 46 8.00 -0.06 -21.77
N PRO A 47 7.85 0.72 -22.86
CA PRO A 47 8.15 0.26 -24.20
C PRO A 47 9.58 -0.29 -24.29
N GLY A 48 9.71 -1.56 -24.69
CA GLY A 48 11.01 -2.24 -24.77
C GLY A 48 11.40 -3.04 -23.52
N ALA A 49 10.53 -3.19 -22.52
CA ALA A 49 10.77 -4.12 -21.42
C ALA A 49 10.86 -5.57 -21.95
N GLU A 50 11.95 -6.25 -21.59
CA GLU A 50 12.16 -7.66 -21.90
C GLU A 50 11.82 -8.55 -20.71
N THR A 51 11.48 -9.82 -20.98
CA THR A 51 11.25 -10.80 -19.92
C THR A 51 12.56 -11.41 -19.44
N ILE A 52 12.66 -11.69 -18.15
CA ILE A 52 13.82 -12.37 -17.55
C ILE A 52 13.32 -13.64 -16.87
N ALA A 53 13.92 -14.77 -17.24
CA ALA A 53 13.72 -16.05 -16.56
C ALA A 53 15.06 -16.49 -15.95
N GLN A 54 15.14 -16.47 -14.63
CA GLN A 54 16.31 -16.93 -13.89
C GLN A 54 15.92 -18.13 -13.02
N ALA A 55 16.76 -19.16 -12.98
CA ALA A 55 16.56 -20.27 -12.07
C ALA A 55 16.70 -19.79 -10.61
N PRO A 56 15.94 -20.36 -9.66
CA PRO A 56 16.19 -20.15 -8.24
C PRO A 56 17.65 -20.46 -7.93
N VAL A 57 18.32 -19.57 -7.20
CA VAL A 57 19.65 -19.88 -6.68
C VAL A 57 19.44 -20.90 -5.56
N LEU A 58 20.06 -22.07 -5.71
CA LEU A 58 20.18 -22.99 -4.59
C LEU A 58 21.18 -22.32 -3.64
N ASP A 59 20.69 -21.78 -2.53
CA ASP A 59 21.56 -21.42 -1.42
C ASP A 59 22.41 -22.66 -1.07
N ASP A 60 23.68 -22.46 -0.71
CA ASP A 60 24.59 -23.52 -0.28
C ASP A 60 24.10 -24.09 1.07
N TYR A 61 22.98 -24.80 1.02
CA TYR A 61 22.36 -25.48 2.15
C TYR A 61 23.17 -26.76 2.39
N PRO A 62 23.91 -26.86 3.50
CA PRO A 62 24.59 -28.09 3.85
C PRO A 62 23.53 -29.12 4.24
N GLY A 63 23.04 -29.89 3.26
CA GLY A 63 22.01 -30.90 3.49
C GLY A 63 21.35 -31.50 2.25
N ALA A 64 21.59 -30.96 1.06
CA ALA A 64 21.11 -31.58 -0.18
C ALA A 64 22.17 -32.56 -0.73
N LEU A 65 22.06 -33.85 -0.33
CA LEU A 65 22.60 -35.01 -1.05
C LEU A 65 21.44 -35.83 -1.61
#